data_AF-A0AA88A2W1-F1
#
_entry.id   AF-A0AA88A2W1-F1
#
_cell.length_a   1.000
_cell.length_b   1.000
_cell.length_c   1.000
_cell.angle_alpha   90.00
_cell.angle_beta   90.00
_cell.angle_gamma   90.00
#
_symmetry.space_group_name_H-M   'P 1'
#
loop_
_entity.id
_entity.type
_entity.pdbx_description
1 polymer ?
#
loop_
_entity_poly.entity_id
_entity_poly.type
_entity_poly.pdbx_seq_one_letter_code
_entity_poly.pdbx_strand_id
1 'polypeptide(L)'
;MRLLTHNMLSSNIKGVTNGFPLRIEVEKVVEKQVDLSPAFLRNMFSKIEWKALVDASHSFGYAELPEQADASMLDSEDFLRKFHHALLELHLEEGALICPETGRRFPVSKGIPNMLLHEDECIMMTVDKLKTTDPPSPQIPGIGLAREKALDGYSKAVEGIAKVKMKIMSKRKQKFIIWLARNTKSSREPQQVNLERCTS
;
A
#
# COMPACT_ATOMS: atom_id res chain seq x y z
N MET A 1 0.80 -15.36 -7.08
CA MET A 1 0.02 -14.57 -6.13
C MET A 1 -0.38 -15.46 -4.97
N ARG A 2 -0.11 -15.05 -3.73
CA ARG A 2 -0.56 -15.80 -2.55
C ARG A 2 -2.05 -15.56 -2.32
N LEU A 3 -2.73 -16.54 -1.71
CA LEU A 3 -4.13 -16.37 -1.30
C LEU A 3 -4.31 -15.22 -0.30
N LEU A 4 -3.31 -14.94 0.54
CA LEU A 4 -3.29 -13.73 1.37
C LEU A 4 -3.47 -12.45 0.55
N THR A 5 -2.80 -12.34 -0.61
CA THR A 5 -2.90 -11.15 -1.46
C THR A 5 -4.29 -11.05 -2.06
N HIS A 6 -4.85 -12.15 -2.54
CA HIS A 6 -6.22 -12.19 -3.06
C HIS A 6 -7.24 -11.70 -2.03
N ASN A 7 -7.11 -12.13 -0.77
CA ASN A 7 -8.02 -11.72 0.31
C ASN A 7 -7.97 -10.22 0.63
N MET A 8 -6.89 -9.53 0.23
CA MET A 8 -6.71 -8.09 0.43
C MET A 8 -7.05 -7.27 -0.83
N LEU A 9 -7.41 -7.92 -1.95
CA LEU A 9 -7.71 -7.26 -3.22
C LEU A 9 -9.22 -7.15 -3.45
N SER A 10 -9.69 -5.94 -3.71
CA SER A 10 -11.06 -5.63 -4.14
C SER A 10 -11.07 -5.00 -5.52
N SER A 11 -12.16 -5.21 -6.27
CA SER A 11 -12.41 -4.44 -7.50
C SER A 11 -12.86 -3.02 -7.16
N ASN A 12 -12.17 -2.02 -7.73
CA ASN A 12 -12.47 -0.60 -7.54
C ASN A 12 -12.97 0.03 -8.85
N ILE A 13 -13.72 -0.73 -9.65
CA ILE A 13 -14.34 -0.23 -10.89
C ILE A 13 -15.44 0.77 -10.54
N LYS A 14 -15.60 1.80 -11.37
CA LYS A 14 -16.66 2.79 -11.22
C LYS A 14 -18.04 2.15 -11.20
N GLY A 15 -18.83 2.48 -10.18
CA GLY A 15 -20.19 1.98 -10.01
C GLY A 15 -20.31 0.61 -9.33
N VAL A 16 -19.19 -0.01 -8.95
CA VAL A 16 -19.19 -1.24 -8.14
C VAL A 16 -19.37 -0.89 -6.67
N THR A 17 -20.39 -1.48 -6.06
CA THR A 17 -20.66 -1.35 -4.63
C THR A 17 -20.07 -2.53 -3.85
N ASN A 18 -20.08 -3.73 -4.45
CA ASN A 18 -19.60 -4.96 -3.82
C ASN A 18 -18.54 -5.62 -4.72
N GLY A 19 -17.31 -5.11 -4.62
CA GLY A 19 -16.16 -5.57 -5.42
C GLY A 19 -15.38 -6.75 -4.82
N PHE A 20 -15.85 -7.34 -3.73
CA PHE A 20 -15.15 -8.37 -2.97
C PHE A 20 -16.12 -9.47 -2.52
N PRO A 21 -15.72 -10.76 -2.53
CA PRO A 21 -14.45 -11.30 -3.02
C PRO A 21 -14.40 -11.44 -4.54
N LEU A 22 -13.19 -11.34 -5.11
CA LEU A 22 -12.95 -11.61 -6.53
C LEU A 22 -12.97 -13.11 -6.78
N ARG A 23 -13.69 -13.59 -7.80
CA ARG A 23 -13.66 -15.01 -8.16
C ARG A 23 -12.33 -15.35 -8.81
N ILE A 24 -11.73 -16.47 -8.42
CA ILE A 24 -10.47 -16.91 -8.99
C ILE A 24 -10.72 -17.94 -10.08
N GLU A 25 -10.18 -17.68 -11.26
CA GLU A 25 -10.05 -18.65 -12.34
C GLU A 25 -8.59 -19.11 -12.37
N VAL A 26 -8.38 -20.39 -12.04
CA VAL A 26 -7.04 -20.96 -11.87
C VAL A 26 -6.62 -21.66 -13.16
N GLU A 27 -5.45 -21.29 -13.69
CA GLU A 27 -4.84 -21.97 -14.84
C GLU A 27 -3.60 -22.76 -14.40
N LYS A 28 -2.74 -22.15 -13.57
CA LYS A 28 -1.53 -22.78 -13.05
C LYS A 28 -1.30 -22.41 -11.58
N VAL A 29 -1.15 -23.43 -10.74
CA VAL A 29 -0.82 -23.32 -9.31
C VAL A 29 0.58 -23.84 -9.05
N VAL A 30 1.29 -23.17 -8.15
CA VAL A 30 2.58 -23.61 -7.62
C VAL A 30 2.54 -23.54 -6.10
N GLU A 31 3.02 -24.59 -5.46
CA GLU A 31 3.26 -24.60 -4.01
C GLU A 31 4.67 -24.11 -3.71
N LYS A 32 4.79 -23.19 -2.75
CA LYS A 32 6.09 -22.73 -2.25
C LYS A 32 6.10 -22.83 -0.74
N GLN A 33 7.01 -23.66 -0.23
CA GLN A 33 7.20 -23.85 1.20
C GLN A 33 7.65 -22.54 1.88
N VAL A 34 7.05 -22.22 3.02
CA VAL A 34 7.35 -21.02 3.82
C VAL A 34 7.41 -21.39 5.30
N ASP A 35 8.27 -20.74 6.07
CA ASP A 35 8.34 -21.02 7.52
C ASP A 35 7.01 -20.68 8.23
N LEU A 36 6.55 -21.61 9.07
CA LEU A 36 5.34 -21.44 9.85
C LEU A 36 5.61 -20.51 11.05
N SER A 37 4.90 -19.38 11.09
CA SER A 37 4.98 -18.40 12.17
C SER A 37 3.62 -18.22 12.85
N PRO A 38 3.37 -18.84 14.02
CA PRO A 38 2.04 -18.86 14.64
C PRO A 38 1.59 -17.47 15.08
N ALA A 39 2.51 -16.61 15.54
CA ALA A 39 2.21 -15.24 15.91
C ALA A 39 1.71 -14.39 14.72
N PHE A 40 2.26 -14.63 13.51
CA PHE A 40 1.81 -13.94 12.30
C PHE A 40 0.39 -14.36 11.91
N LEU A 41 0.10 -15.67 11.95
CA LEU A 41 -1.20 -16.22 11.59
C LEU A 41 -2.31 -15.68 12.50
N ARG A 42 -2.07 -15.63 13.82
CA ARG A 42 -3.03 -15.07 14.79
C ARG A 42 -3.33 -13.59 14.52
N ASN A 43 -2.31 -12.81 14.20
CA ASN A 43 -2.48 -11.39 13.85
C ASN A 43 -3.18 -11.19 12.50
N MET A 44 -3.01 -12.12 11.57
CA MET A 44 -3.62 -12.03 10.25
C MET A 44 -5.06 -12.52 10.22
N PHE A 45 -5.40 -13.47 11.09
CA PHE A 45 -6.75 -14.04 11.19
C PHE A 45 -7.82 -12.95 11.42
N SER A 46 -7.52 -11.92 12.23
CA SER A 46 -8.44 -10.80 12.48
C SER A 46 -8.65 -9.86 11.29
N LYS A 47 -7.80 -9.95 10.26
CA LYS A 47 -7.85 -9.09 9.06
C LYS A 47 -8.35 -9.82 7.81
N ILE A 48 -8.42 -11.15 7.87
CA ILE A 48 -8.80 -11.99 6.75
C ILE A 48 -10.30 -12.18 6.74
N GLU A 49 -10.91 -12.07 5.57
CA GLU A 49 -12.26 -12.58 5.35
C GLU A 49 -12.20 -14.10 5.16
N TRP A 50 -12.70 -14.85 6.15
CA TRP A 50 -12.62 -16.31 6.16
C TRP A 50 -13.33 -16.95 4.97
N LYS A 51 -14.56 -16.51 4.67
CA LYS A 51 -15.36 -17.06 3.58
C LYS A 51 -14.67 -16.92 2.22
N ALA A 52 -14.09 -15.75 1.96
CA ALA A 52 -13.34 -15.48 0.73
C ALA A 52 -12.09 -16.36 0.60
N LEU A 53 -11.42 -16.67 1.72
CA LEU A 53 -10.28 -17.58 1.73
C LEU A 53 -10.70 -19.02 1.42
N VAL A 54 -11.77 -19.52 2.05
CA VAL A 54 -12.29 -20.87 1.81
C VAL A 54 -12.69 -21.05 0.35
N ASP A 55 -13.48 -20.12 -0.21
CA ASP A 55 -13.89 -20.13 -1.62
C ASP A 55 -12.66 -20.14 -2.56
N ALA A 56 -11.65 -19.35 -2.22
CA ALA A 56 -10.42 -19.27 -2.99
C ALA A 56 -9.58 -20.56 -2.87
N SER A 57 -9.48 -21.17 -1.69
CA SER A 57 -8.82 -22.46 -1.49
C SER A 57 -9.51 -23.58 -2.28
N HIS A 58 -10.85 -23.61 -2.30
CA HIS A 58 -11.59 -24.55 -3.13
C HIS A 58 -11.29 -24.39 -4.62
N SER A 59 -11.12 -23.15 -5.09
CA SER A 59 -10.77 -22.86 -6.49
C SER A 59 -9.39 -23.41 -6.87
N PHE A 60 -8.49 -23.60 -5.89
CA PHE A 60 -7.17 -24.21 -6.07
C PHE A 60 -7.18 -25.73 -5.89
N GLY A 61 -8.34 -26.33 -5.56
CA GLY A 61 -8.45 -27.76 -5.24
C GLY A 61 -8.08 -28.13 -3.81
N TYR A 62 -7.89 -27.14 -2.92
CA TYR A 62 -7.57 -27.38 -1.51
C TYR A 62 -8.81 -27.21 -0.63
N ALA A 63 -9.40 -28.33 -0.19
CA ALA A 63 -10.65 -28.38 0.57
C ALA A 63 -10.47 -28.79 2.05
N GLU A 64 -9.25 -28.69 2.60
CA GLU A 64 -8.99 -29.11 3.99
C GLU A 64 -9.37 -28.06 5.05
N LEU A 65 -9.72 -26.84 4.63
CA LEU A 65 -10.14 -25.78 5.53
C LEU A 65 -11.60 -26.00 5.97
N PRO A 66 -11.93 -25.76 7.25
CA PRO A 66 -13.30 -25.80 7.71
C PRO A 66 -14.10 -24.61 7.15
N GLU A 67 -15.41 -24.81 6.94
CA GLU A 67 -16.32 -23.79 6.41
C GLU A 67 -16.43 -22.56 7.34
N GLN A 68 -16.29 -22.78 8.65
CA GLN A 68 -16.26 -21.73 9.67
C GLN A 68 -15.01 -21.91 10.54
N ALA A 69 -14.39 -20.80 10.92
CA ALA A 69 -13.27 -20.80 11.85
C ALA A 69 -13.48 -19.75 12.94
N ASP A 70 -13.15 -20.14 14.16
CA ASP A 70 -13.18 -19.29 15.35
C ASP A 70 -11.77 -19.02 15.86
N ALA A 71 -11.61 -17.95 16.63
CA ALA A 71 -10.32 -17.60 17.24
C ALA A 71 -9.77 -18.70 18.17
N SER A 72 -10.63 -19.53 18.76
CA SER A 72 -10.25 -20.68 19.58
C SER A 72 -9.56 -21.79 18.79
N MET A 73 -9.82 -21.89 17.48
CA MET A 73 -9.20 -22.91 16.62
C MET A 73 -7.73 -22.60 16.34
N LEU A 74 -7.30 -21.35 16.52
CA LEU A 74 -5.90 -20.92 16.34
C LEU A 74 -4.94 -21.51 17.39
N ASP A 75 -5.44 -22.15 18.43
CA ASP A 75 -4.62 -22.84 19.43
C ASP A 75 -4.21 -24.25 19.00
N SER A 76 -4.90 -24.83 18.02
CA SER A 76 -4.52 -26.12 17.43
C SER A 76 -3.39 -25.92 16.40
N GLU A 77 -2.28 -26.62 16.58
CA GLU A 77 -1.19 -26.62 15.61
C GLU A 77 -1.61 -27.17 14.25
N ASP A 78 -2.51 -28.17 14.21
CA ASP A 78 -3.00 -28.77 12.98
C ASP A 78 -3.80 -27.75 12.14
N PHE A 79 -4.65 -26.97 12.80
CA PHE A 79 -5.38 -25.89 12.14
C PHE A 79 -4.43 -24.80 11.64
N LEU A 80 -3.44 -24.40 12.45
CA LEU A 80 -2.45 -23.40 12.04
C LEU A 80 -1.65 -23.86 10.82
N ARG A 81 -1.29 -25.14 10.73
CA ARG A 81 -0.59 -25.71 9.56
C ARG A 81 -1.45 -25.64 8.30
N LYS A 82 -2.72 -26.07 8.38
CA LYS A 82 -3.64 -26.01 7.24
C LYS A 82 -3.93 -24.57 6.80
N PHE A 83 -4.11 -23.67 7.76
CA PHE A 83 -4.33 -22.26 7.51
C PHE A 83 -3.09 -21.60 6.88
N HIS A 84 -1.89 -21.92 7.38
CA HIS A 84 -0.62 -21.46 6.82
C HIS A 84 -0.42 -21.93 5.39
N HIS A 85 -0.64 -23.23 5.13
CA HIS A 85 -0.51 -23.83 3.79
C HIS A 85 -1.41 -23.10 2.79
N ALA A 86 -2.70 -22.97 3.11
CA ALA A 86 -3.63 -22.25 2.27
C ALA A 86 -3.21 -20.78 2.06
N LEU A 87 -2.83 -20.08 3.12
CA LEU A 87 -2.63 -18.64 3.06
C LEU A 87 -1.32 -18.23 2.35
N LEU A 88 -0.24 -18.96 2.61
CA LEU A 88 1.13 -18.57 2.25
C LEU A 88 1.80 -19.51 1.26
N GLU A 89 1.45 -20.79 1.23
CA GLU A 89 2.14 -21.77 0.40
C GLU A 89 1.51 -21.92 -0.99
N LEU A 90 0.18 -21.81 -1.07
CA LEU A 90 -0.54 -21.81 -2.35
C LEU A 90 -0.30 -20.52 -3.14
N HIS A 91 0.32 -20.64 -4.31
CA HIS A 91 0.56 -19.53 -5.23
C HIS A 91 -0.13 -19.74 -6.58
N LEU A 92 -0.94 -18.77 -7.00
CA LEU A 92 -1.40 -18.67 -8.38
C LEU A 92 -0.23 -18.18 -9.26
N GLU A 93 0.21 -18.98 -10.22
CA GLU A 93 1.22 -18.56 -11.20
C GLU A 93 0.54 -17.91 -12.41
N GLU A 94 -0.49 -18.56 -12.95
CA GLU A 94 -1.26 -18.09 -14.11
C GLU A 94 -2.75 -18.30 -13.83
N GLY A 95 -3.57 -17.33 -14.25
CA GLY A 95 -5.02 -17.36 -14.08
C GLY A 95 -5.63 -15.98 -14.23
N ALA A 96 -6.82 -15.79 -13.66
CA ALA A 96 -7.48 -14.50 -13.63
C ALA A 96 -8.34 -14.29 -12.38
N LEU A 97 -8.55 -13.03 -12.02
CA LEU A 97 -9.52 -12.61 -11.02
C LEU A 97 -10.72 -11.97 -11.71
N ILE A 98 -11.93 -12.39 -11.36
CA ILE A 98 -13.17 -11.91 -11.97
C ILE A 98 -13.97 -11.13 -10.93
N CYS A 99 -14.33 -9.88 -11.26
CA CYS A 99 -15.20 -9.08 -10.41
C CYS A 99 -16.63 -9.68 -10.42
N PRO A 100 -17.25 -9.90 -9.25
CA PRO A 100 -18.57 -10.54 -9.18
C PRO A 100 -19.69 -9.68 -9.77
N GLU A 101 -19.56 -8.35 -9.73
CA GLU A 101 -20.61 -7.42 -10.14
C GLU A 101 -20.49 -7.02 -11.63
N THR A 102 -19.27 -6.72 -12.09
CA THR A 102 -19.03 -6.27 -13.48
C THR A 102 -18.62 -7.38 -14.43
N GLY A 103 -18.20 -8.54 -13.90
CA GLY A 103 -17.59 -9.59 -14.71
C GLY A 103 -16.22 -9.23 -15.31
N ARG A 104 -15.63 -8.08 -14.92
CA ARG A 104 -14.31 -7.67 -15.42
C ARG A 104 -13.26 -8.67 -15.00
N ARG A 105 -12.47 -9.13 -15.97
CA ARG A 105 -11.36 -10.07 -15.80
C ARG A 105 -10.03 -9.33 -15.64
N PHE A 106 -9.35 -9.61 -14.53
CA PHE A 106 -8.00 -9.13 -14.20
C PHE A 106 -7.01 -10.29 -14.35
N PRO A 107 -6.18 -10.31 -15.40
CA PRO A 107 -5.27 -11.42 -15.64
C PRO A 107 -4.15 -11.45 -14.59
N VAL A 108 -3.73 -12.65 -14.23
CA VAL A 108 -2.61 -12.93 -13.34
C VAL A 108 -1.54 -13.64 -14.15
N SER A 109 -0.36 -13.04 -14.25
CA SER A 109 0.79 -13.63 -14.98
C SER A 109 2.01 -13.64 -14.09
N LYS A 110 2.74 -14.77 -14.06
CA LYS A 110 3.92 -14.98 -13.20
C LYS A 110 3.64 -14.66 -11.73
N GLY A 111 2.39 -14.89 -11.33
CA GLY A 111 1.88 -14.61 -10.00
C GLY A 111 1.69 -13.14 -9.64
N ILE A 112 1.72 -12.22 -10.60
CA ILE A 112 1.43 -10.79 -10.41
C ILE A 112 0.04 -10.50 -11.01
N PRO A 113 -0.94 -10.08 -10.18
CA PRO A 113 -2.24 -9.63 -10.69
C PRO A 113 -2.13 -8.27 -11.38
N ASN A 114 -2.68 -8.15 -12.58
CA ASN A 114 -2.85 -6.86 -13.25
C ASN A 114 -4.23 -6.28 -12.93
N MET A 115 -4.26 -5.36 -11.96
CA MET A 115 -5.48 -4.65 -11.53
C MET A 115 -5.63 -3.26 -12.19
N LEU A 116 -4.91 -2.99 -13.28
CA LEU A 116 -5.01 -1.70 -13.98
C LEU A 116 -6.36 -1.58 -14.66
N LEU A 117 -6.99 -0.43 -14.44
CA LEU A 117 -8.25 -0.02 -15.06
C LEU A 117 -7.97 1.02 -16.13
N HIS A 118 -8.81 1.05 -17.17
CA HIS A 118 -8.76 2.14 -18.14
C HIS A 118 -9.32 3.42 -17.52
N GLU A 119 -8.99 4.57 -18.09
CA GLU A 119 -9.41 5.89 -17.58
C GLU A 119 -10.93 6.01 -17.44
N ASP A 120 -11.68 5.34 -18.30
CA ASP A 120 -13.16 5.29 -18.28
C ASP A 120 -13.73 4.39 -17.16
N GLU A 121 -12.98 3.37 -16.74
CA GLU A 121 -13.37 2.37 -15.74
C GLU A 121 -12.91 2.74 -14.33
N CYS A 122 -11.89 3.59 -14.24
CA CYS A 122 -11.40 4.15 -12.99
C CYS A 122 -12.55 4.85 -12.27
N ILE A 123 -12.68 4.60 -10.97
CA ILE A 123 -13.25 5.60 -10.08
C ILE A 123 -12.32 6.79 -10.21
N MET A 124 -12.62 7.69 -11.16
CA MET A 124 -12.33 9.09 -10.94
C MET A 124 -12.96 9.35 -9.58
N MET A 125 -12.13 9.41 -8.54
CA MET A 125 -12.49 10.19 -7.38
C MET A 125 -12.67 11.57 -7.98
N THR A 126 -13.87 11.83 -8.49
CA THR A 126 -14.20 13.13 -8.99
C THR A 126 -13.93 14.00 -7.78
N VAL A 127 -12.95 14.86 -7.96
CA VAL A 127 -12.70 16.03 -7.12
C VAL A 127 -13.97 16.91 -7.09
N ASP A 128 -15.08 16.50 -7.71
CA ASP A 128 -16.42 17.06 -7.53
C ASP A 128 -17.04 16.80 -6.15
N LYS A 129 -16.50 15.90 -5.29
CA LYS A 129 -16.83 15.94 -3.84
C LYS A 129 -15.99 16.95 -3.04
N LEU A 130 -15.06 17.66 -3.68
CA LEU A 130 -14.37 18.83 -3.11
C LEU A 130 -14.80 20.16 -3.76
N LYS A 131 -15.83 20.15 -4.62
CA LYS A 131 -16.56 21.37 -4.96
C LYS A 131 -17.65 21.58 -3.92
N THR A 132 -17.32 22.38 -2.90
CA THR A 132 -18.24 23.26 -2.17
C THR A 132 -19.72 22.90 -2.27
N THR A 133 -20.21 22.04 -1.36
CA THR A 133 -21.49 22.38 -0.75
C THR A 133 -21.18 23.45 0.28
N ASP A 134 -21.28 24.71 -0.12
CA ASP A 134 -21.38 25.79 0.83
C ASP A 134 -22.52 25.43 1.81
N PRO A 135 -22.29 25.38 3.13
CA PRO A 135 -23.39 25.28 4.07
C PRO A 135 -24.32 26.47 3.80
N PRO A 136 -25.67 26.30 3.80
CA PRO A 136 -26.56 27.44 3.65
C PRO A 136 -26.21 28.46 4.73
N SER A 137 -25.75 29.63 4.28
CA SER A 137 -25.37 30.74 5.12
C SER A 137 -26.46 30.97 6.17
N PRO A 138 -26.17 30.86 7.47
CA PRO A 138 -27.09 31.37 8.48
C PRO A 138 -27.14 32.87 8.28
N GLN A 139 -28.27 33.39 7.79
CA GLN A 139 -28.55 34.82 7.78
C GLN A 139 -28.79 35.25 9.22
N ILE A 140 -27.72 35.39 9.99
CA ILE A 140 -27.75 36.03 11.29
C ILE A 140 -27.32 37.49 11.06
N PRO A 141 -28.24 38.46 11.17
CA PRO A 141 -27.88 39.86 11.00
C PRO A 141 -27.02 40.31 12.20
N GLY A 142 -25.85 40.91 11.90
CA GLY A 142 -25.17 41.77 12.88
C GLY A 142 -23.76 41.39 13.36
N ILE A 143 -22.99 40.53 12.67
CA ILE A 143 -21.61 40.22 13.12
C ILE A 143 -20.61 40.20 11.94
N GLY A 144 -20.59 41.28 11.14
CA GLY A 144 -19.73 41.38 9.94
C GLY A 144 -18.27 41.80 10.20
N LEU A 145 -17.99 42.59 11.23
CA LEU A 145 -16.67 43.25 11.33
C LEU A 145 -15.59 42.50 12.13
N ALA A 146 -15.97 41.56 13.01
CA ALA A 146 -14.99 40.86 13.86
C ALA A 146 -14.36 39.63 13.18
N ARG A 147 -15.07 39.00 12.24
CA ARG A 147 -14.66 37.74 11.61
C ARG A 147 -13.61 37.92 10.50
N GLU A 148 -13.68 39.03 9.77
CA GLU A 148 -12.74 39.35 8.69
C GLU A 148 -11.33 39.66 9.23
N LYS A 149 -11.23 40.37 10.37
CA LYS A 149 -9.95 40.68 11.02
C LYS A 149 -9.23 39.42 11.55
N ALA A 150 -9.97 38.40 11.96
CA ALA A 150 -9.39 37.15 12.48
C ALA A 150 -8.81 36.27 11.36
N LEU A 151 -9.47 36.20 10.20
CA LEU A 151 -9.00 35.45 9.03
C LEU A 151 -7.76 36.09 8.40
N ASP A 152 -7.72 37.42 8.36
CA ASP A 152 -6.59 38.18 7.81
C ASP A 152 -5.33 38.06 8.70
N GLY A 153 -5.52 37.98 10.03
CA GLY A 153 -4.45 37.70 10.99
C GLY A 153 -3.87 36.29 10.85
N TYR A 154 -4.73 35.29 10.60
CA TYR A 154 -4.29 33.90 10.41
C TYR A 154 -3.44 33.73 9.14
N SER A 155 -3.86 34.34 8.03
CA SER A 155 -3.09 34.28 6.76
C SER A 155 -1.68 34.85 6.91
N LYS A 156 -1.55 36.02 7.56
CA LYS A 156 -0.25 36.66 7.82
C LYS A 156 0.65 35.83 8.74
N ALA A 157 0.07 35.13 9.73
CA ALA A 157 0.81 34.23 10.61
C ALA A 157 1.37 33.00 9.86
N VAL A 158 0.58 32.41 8.95
CA VAL A 158 1.00 31.26 8.13
C VAL A 158 2.12 31.63 7.17
N GLU A 159 2.05 32.80 6.52
CA GLU A 159 3.15 33.30 5.68
C GLU A 159 4.44 33.54 6.47
N GLY A 160 4.33 34.05 7.70
CA GLY A 160 5.46 34.25 8.60
C GLY A 160 6.19 32.94 8.92
N ILE A 161 5.43 31.89 9.25
CA ILE A 161 5.97 30.56 9.56
C ILE A 161 6.66 29.96 8.32
N ALA A 162 6.06 30.11 7.12
CA ALA A 162 6.66 29.64 5.87
C ALA A 162 8.01 30.31 5.58
N LYS A 163 8.11 31.64 5.77
CA LYS A 163 9.37 32.39 5.61
C LYS A 163 10.45 31.96 6.60
N VAL A 164 10.09 31.72 7.86
CA VAL A 164 11.01 31.22 8.89
C VAL A 164 11.52 29.82 8.54
N LYS A 165 10.63 28.91 8.10
CA LYS A 165 10.99 27.54 7.71
C LYS A 165 11.95 27.53 6.52
N MET A 166 11.71 28.38 5.51
CA MET A 166 12.61 28.55 4.36
C MET A 166 13.99 29.08 4.78
N LYS A 167 14.05 30.03 5.72
CA LYS A 167 15.32 30.58 6.23
C LYS A 167 16.10 29.56 7.07
N ILE A 168 15.41 28.72 7.84
CA ILE A 168 16.03 27.60 8.57
C ILE A 168 16.58 26.55 7.59
N MET A 169 15.82 26.19 6.54
CA MET A 169 16.28 25.25 5.52
C MET A 169 17.50 25.79 4.76
N SER A 170 17.51 27.08 4.42
CA SER A 170 18.67 27.74 3.77
C SER A 170 19.92 27.72 4.66
N LYS A 171 19.79 28.06 5.95
CA LYS A 171 20.91 27.99 6.91
C LYS A 171 21.42 26.56 7.12
N ARG A 172 20.53 25.55 7.14
CA ARG A 172 20.92 24.14 7.23
C ARG A 172 21.66 23.68 5.96
N LYS A 173 21.21 24.10 4.78
CA LYS A 173 21.88 23.81 3.50
C LYS A 173 23.27 24.45 3.43
N GLN A 174 23.45 25.69 3.88
CA GLN A 174 24.76 26.34 3.97
C GLN A 174 25.69 25.66 4.99
N LYS A 175 25.20 25.27 6.17
CA LYS A 175 26.00 24.51 7.14
C LYS A 175 26.42 23.14 6.59
N PHE A 176 25.55 22.47 5.83
CA PHE A 176 25.86 21.20 5.19
C PHE A 176 26.95 21.34 4.11
N ILE A 177 26.87 22.39 3.28
CA ILE A 177 27.89 22.70 2.27
C ILE A 177 29.24 23.02 2.94
N ILE A 178 29.25 23.82 4.02
CA ILE A 178 30.47 24.13 4.77
C ILE A 178 31.09 22.88 5.43
N TRP A 179 30.25 21.97 5.93
CA TRP A 179 30.70 20.69 6.48
C TRP A 179 31.33 19.78 5.41
N LEU A 180 30.71 19.68 4.23
CA LEU A 180 31.26 18.93 3.08
C LEU A 180 32.62 19.51 2.62
N ALA A 181 32.76 20.83 2.59
CA ALA A 181 34.01 21.49 2.20
C ALA A 181 35.15 21.30 3.22
N ARG A 182 34.82 21.09 4.51
CA ARG A 182 35.81 20.77 5.55
C ARG A 182 36.27 19.32 5.50
N ASN A 183 35.38 18.37 5.21
CA ASN A 183 35.71 16.94 5.18
C ASN A 183 36.40 16.46 3.90
N THR A 184 36.44 17.29 2.85
CA THR A 184 37.12 16.96 1.58
C THR A 184 38.60 17.36 1.55
N LYS A 185 39.11 18.10 2.54
CA LYS A 185 40.53 18.50 2.64
C LYS A 185 41.42 17.54 3.47
N SER A 186 40.88 16.49 4.09
CA SER A 186 41.63 15.60 4.98
C SER A 186 42.20 14.31 4.33
N SER A 187 42.07 14.11 3.02
CA SER A 187 42.51 12.86 2.35
C SER A 187 43.34 13.07 1.07
N ARG A 188 44.25 14.04 1.04
CA ARG A 188 45.31 14.08 0.02
C ARG A 188 46.69 14.10 0.68
N GLU A 189 47.20 12.93 1.01
CA GLU A 189 48.65 12.67 0.98
C GLU A 189 49.04 12.33 -0.46
N PRO A 190 50.12 12.93 -1.02
CA PRO A 190 50.62 12.55 -2.32
C PRO A 190 51.57 11.35 -2.19
N GLN A 191 51.16 10.16 -2.64
CA GLN A 191 52.11 9.09 -2.91
C GLN A 191 52.87 9.40 -4.20
N GLN A 192 54.17 9.70 -4.08
CA GLN A 192 55.13 9.64 -5.16
C GLN A 192 55.27 8.17 -5.61
N VAL A 193 54.97 7.88 -6.87
CA VAL A 193 55.33 6.60 -7.49
C VAL A 193 56.46 6.87 -8.49
N ASN A 194 57.62 6.31 -8.15
CA ASN A 194 58.84 6.27 -8.97
C ASN A 194 58.59 5.52 -10.28
N LEU A 195 59.01 6.12 -11.39
CA LEU A 195 59.12 5.48 -12.69
C LEU A 195 60.57 5.05 -12.88
N GLU A 196 60.90 3.80 -12.53
CA GLU A 196 62.16 3.17 -12.93
C GLU A 196 61.92 1.76 -13.48
N ARG A 197 62.46 1.56 -14.71
CA ARG A 197 63.02 0.36 -15.32
C ARG A 197 62.41 -1.01 -14.97
N CYS A 198 62.02 -1.74 -16.02
CA CYS A 198 62.77 -2.94 -16.41
C CYS A 198 62.50 -3.34 -17.86
N THR A 199 63.60 -3.60 -18.54
CA THR A 199 63.78 -4.20 -19.86
C THR A 199 63.29 -5.65 -19.90
N SER A 200 62.69 -6.06 -21.01
CA SER A 200 63.01 -7.27 -21.80
C SER A 200 62.31 -7.18 -23.15
#